data_AF-A0AAD8C2J2-F1
#
_entry.id   AF-A0AAD8C2J2-F1
#
_cell.length_a   1.000
_cell.length_b   1.000
_cell.length_c   1.000
_cell.angle_alpha   90.00
_cell.angle_beta   90.00
_cell.angle_gamma   90.00
#
_symmetry.space_group_name_H-M   'P 1'
#
loop_
_entity.id
_entity.type
_entity.pdbx_description
1 polymer ?
#
loop_
_entity_poly.entity_id
_entity_poly.type
_entity_poly.pdbx_seq_one_letter_code
_entity_poly.pdbx_strand_id
1 'polypeptide(L)'
;MEDVCLMQYSTCDESIEKTLFQKNEHLWNVWMMSLAMYTTRADDMLCFIVSHSHGTTKQVSFSRYVDKVTVGNLKKCFKKTKITYSTNTCPGSSGAPVSCVGLPSGHCHSVAIKSDGLNYSVIGVEYIL
;
A
#
# COMPACT_ATOMS: atom_id res chain seq x y z
N MET A 1 -2.72 -20.71 -8.39
CA MET A 1 -2.55 -19.88 -9.60
C MET A 1 -2.66 -18.45 -9.12
N GLU A 2 -1.59 -17.66 -9.26
CA GLU A 2 -1.59 -16.24 -8.89
C GLU A 2 -1.89 -15.44 -10.16
N ASP A 3 -3.08 -14.86 -10.25
CA ASP A 3 -3.43 -13.97 -11.36
C ASP A 3 -2.85 -12.59 -11.08
N VAL A 4 -1.71 -12.29 -11.72
CA VAL A 4 -1.06 -10.97 -11.64
C VAL A 4 -1.32 -10.24 -12.95
N CYS A 5 -1.98 -9.08 -12.86
CA CYS A 5 -2.15 -8.17 -13.98
C CYS A 5 -1.25 -6.94 -13.75
N LEU A 6 -0.27 -6.74 -14.62
CA LEU A 6 0.52 -5.52 -14.66
C LEU A 6 -0.08 -4.60 -15.73
N MET A 7 -0.59 -3.44 -15.32
CA MET A 7 -1.04 -2.42 -16.26
C MET A 7 0.14 -1.57 -16.70
N GLN A 8 0.35 -1.50 -18.01
CA GLN A 8 1.29 -0.58 -18.65
C GLN A 8 0.51 0.50 -19.38
N TYR A 9 0.93 1.75 -19.20
CA TYR A 9 0.36 2.90 -19.90
C TYR A 9 1.41 3.49 -20.82
N SER A 10 0.99 3.89 -22.02
CA SER A 10 1.79 4.68 -22.95
C SER A 10 1.06 5.98 -23.26
N THR A 11 1.82 7.05 -23.47
CA THR A 11 1.30 8.35 -23.88
C THR A 11 2.23 8.91 -24.95
N CYS A 12 1.69 9.63 -25.93
CA CYS A 12 2.49 10.39 -26.89
C CYS A 12 2.84 11.80 -26.38
N ASP A 13 2.33 12.17 -25.20
CA ASP A 13 2.60 13.45 -24.55
C ASP A 13 3.81 13.31 -23.60
N GLU A 14 4.96 13.77 -24.08
CA GLU A 14 6.22 13.77 -23.34
C GLU A 14 6.14 14.56 -22.02
N SER A 15 5.29 15.59 -21.94
CA SER A 15 5.14 16.40 -20.73
C SER A 15 4.48 15.59 -19.60
N ILE A 16 3.52 14.73 -19.95
CA ILE A 16 2.88 13.81 -19.01
C ILE A 16 3.89 12.77 -18.54
N GLU A 17 4.65 12.17 -19.46
CA GLU A 17 5.69 11.19 -19.12
C GLU A 17 6.71 11.78 -18.13
N LYS A 18 7.30 12.93 -18.47
CA LYS A 18 8.27 13.61 -17.62
C LYS A 18 7.72 13.93 -16.24
N THR A 19 6.49 14.43 -16.17
CA THR A 19 5.83 14.77 -14.91
C THR A 19 5.60 13.53 -14.04
N LEU A 20 5.11 12.43 -14.64
CA LEU A 20 4.88 11.18 -13.92
C LEU A 20 6.19 10.55 -13.44
N PHE A 21 7.22 10.55 -14.28
CA PHE A 21 8.54 10.04 -13.94
C PHE A 21 9.12 10.78 -12.73
N GLN A 22 9.15 12.12 -12.77
CA GLN A 22 9.65 12.95 -11.66
C GLN A 22 8.87 12.73 -10.36
N LYS A 23 7.53 12.61 -10.44
CA LYS A 23 6.69 12.32 -9.27
C LYS A 23 6.95 10.92 -8.71
N ASN A 24 7.18 9.93 -9.58
CA ASN A 24 7.47 8.57 -9.19
C ASN A 24 8.86 8.45 -8.52
N GLU A 25 9.88 9.12 -9.08
CA GLU A 25 11.20 9.21 -8.43
C GLU A 25 11.11 9.88 -7.06
N HIS A 26 10.37 10.99 -6.96
CA HIS A 26 10.16 11.66 -5.69
C HIS A 26 9.45 10.76 -4.67
N LEU A 27 8.40 10.05 -5.09
CA LEU A 27 7.69 9.08 -4.26
C LEU A 27 8.62 7.99 -3.75
N TRP A 28 9.47 7.43 -4.63
CA TRP A 28 10.44 6.41 -4.26
C TRP A 28 11.45 6.92 -3.22
N ASN A 29 11.98 8.12 -3.41
CA ASN A 29 12.94 8.73 -2.48
C ASN A 29 12.31 8.97 -1.10
N VAL A 30 11.11 9.56 -1.06
CA VAL A 30 10.37 9.79 0.20
C VAL A 30 10.05 8.46 0.88
N TRP A 31 9.64 7.45 0.12
CA TRP A 31 9.33 6.13 0.66
C TRP A 31 10.56 5.43 1.23
N MET A 32 11.71 5.46 0.54
CA MET A 32 12.97 4.90 1.04
C MET A 32 13.46 5.61 2.31
N MET A 33 13.35 6.94 2.37
CA MET A 33 13.66 7.71 3.58
C MET A 33 12.73 7.33 4.74
N SER A 34 11.42 7.23 4.47
CA SER A 34 10.44 6.80 5.47
C SER A 34 10.74 5.39 5.97
N LEU A 35 11.05 4.45 5.08
CA LEU A 35 11.42 3.09 5.47
C LEU A 35 12.66 3.11 6.38
N ALA A 36 13.73 3.79 5.98
CA ALA A 36 14.96 3.88 6.78
C ALA A 36 14.75 4.52 8.15
N MET A 37 13.89 5.55 8.24
CA MET A 37 13.65 6.27 9.50
C MET A 37 12.72 5.54 10.47
N TYR A 38 11.75 4.77 9.95
CA TYR A 38 10.65 4.24 10.77
C TYR A 38 10.64 2.71 10.90
N THR A 39 11.49 1.96 10.18
CA THR A 39 11.54 0.48 10.33
C THR A 39 11.86 0.03 11.76
N THR A 40 12.62 0.83 12.53
CA THR A 40 12.98 0.53 13.92
C THR A 40 11.99 1.07 14.95
N ARG A 41 10.96 1.82 14.51
CA ARG A 41 10.00 2.48 15.39
C ARG A 41 8.70 1.69 15.45
N ALA A 42 8.72 0.60 16.21
CA ALA A 42 7.59 -0.34 16.32
C ALA A 42 6.27 0.30 16.79
N ASP A 43 6.34 1.44 17.49
CA ASP A 43 5.16 2.14 18.03
C ASP A 43 4.48 3.09 17.01
N ASP A 44 5.17 3.41 15.91
CA ASP A 44 4.70 4.33 14.86
C ASP A 44 3.91 3.56 13.79
N MET A 45 2.64 3.27 14.07
CA MET A 45 1.81 2.45 13.19
C MET A 45 1.02 3.23 12.13
N LEU A 46 1.50 4.40 11.69
CA LEU A 46 0.73 5.26 10.78
C LEU A 46 0.41 4.50 9.48
N CYS A 47 -0.87 4.44 9.15
CA CYS A 47 -1.40 3.84 7.93
C CYS A 47 -2.27 4.85 7.20
N PHE A 48 -2.15 4.90 5.87
CA PHE A 48 -3.05 5.69 5.04
C PHE A 48 -3.42 4.94 3.76
N ILE A 49 -4.57 5.31 3.22
CA ILE A 49 -5.08 4.81 1.94
C ILE A 49 -5.46 6.01 1.08
N VAL A 50 -5.04 5.99 -0.18
CA VAL A 50 -5.48 6.95 -1.19
C VAL A 50 -6.48 6.25 -2.09
N SER A 51 -7.77 6.59 -1.95
CA SER A 51 -8.84 5.88 -2.65
C SER A 51 -10.04 6.80 -2.93
N HIS A 52 -10.97 6.31 -3.75
CA HIS A 52 -12.30 6.92 -3.88
C HIS A 52 -13.30 5.92 -4.47
N SER A 53 -14.55 5.99 -4.04
CA SER A 53 -15.67 5.36 -4.73
C SER A 53 -15.99 6.05 -6.06
N HIS A 54 -15.90 5.35 -7.19
CA HIS A 54 -16.67 5.64 -8.42
C HIS A 54 -16.49 7.04 -9.07
N GLY A 55 -15.26 7.43 -9.45
CA GLY A 55 -15.05 8.56 -10.38
C GLY A 55 -15.00 9.96 -9.76
N THR A 56 -14.96 10.04 -8.44
CA THR A 56 -14.81 11.29 -7.69
C THR A 56 -13.34 11.57 -7.31
N THR A 57 -13.06 12.78 -6.84
CA THR A 57 -11.72 13.26 -6.42
C THR A 57 -11.11 12.32 -5.40
N LYS A 58 -9.88 11.84 -5.62
CA LYS A 58 -9.17 10.95 -4.68
C LYS A 58 -9.14 11.55 -3.26
N GLN A 59 -9.48 10.74 -2.27
CA GLN A 59 -9.42 11.09 -0.86
C GLN A 59 -8.29 10.32 -0.19
N VAL A 60 -7.71 10.93 0.84
CA VAL A 60 -6.71 10.30 1.70
C VAL A 60 -7.32 10.09 3.07
N SER A 61 -7.37 8.84 3.51
CA SER A 61 -7.78 8.50 4.88
C SER A 61 -6.55 8.04 5.65
N PHE A 62 -6.45 8.50 6.90
CA PHE A 62 -5.34 8.19 7.81
C PHE A 62 -5.87 7.46 9.03
N SER A 63 -5.13 6.47 9.51
CA SER A 63 -5.35 5.82 10.79
C SER A 63 -4.09 5.02 11.17
N ARG A 64 -4.26 3.88 11.84
CA ARG A 64 -3.18 3.00 12.25
C ARG A 64 -3.35 1.61 11.63
N TYR A 65 -2.23 0.96 11.31
CA TYR A 65 -2.25 -0.49 11.19
C TYR A 65 -2.24 -1.10 12.60
N VAL A 66 -2.88 -2.25 12.74
CA VAL A 66 -3.07 -2.95 14.02
C VAL A 66 -2.12 -4.12 14.12
N ASP A 67 -1.97 -4.87 13.03
CA ASP A 67 -1.17 -6.07 13.01
C ASP A 67 -0.59 -6.34 11.61
N LYS A 68 0.54 -7.05 11.58
CA LYS A 68 1.20 -7.55 10.39
C LYS A 68 1.62 -9.00 10.63
N VAL A 69 1.00 -9.90 9.87
CA VAL A 69 1.30 -11.33 9.96
C VAL A 69 2.08 -11.79 8.75
N THR A 70 3.14 -12.57 8.96
CA THR A 70 3.81 -13.30 7.88
C THR A 70 3.02 -14.58 7.60
N VAL A 71 2.46 -14.69 6.39
CA VAL A 71 1.62 -15.82 5.96
C VAL A 71 2.39 -16.84 5.12
N GLY A 72 3.63 -16.54 4.74
CA GLY A 72 4.51 -17.47 4.05
C GLY A 72 5.84 -16.86 3.64
N ASN A 73 6.78 -17.70 3.23
CA ASN A 73 8.05 -17.29 2.66
C ASN A 73 8.08 -17.68 1.17
N LEU A 74 8.44 -16.74 0.29
CA LEU A 74 8.55 -17.01 -1.15
C LEU A 74 9.97 -17.46 -1.51
N LYS A 75 10.98 -16.74 -1.01
CA LYS A 75 12.42 -16.98 -1.20
C LYS A 75 13.18 -16.39 -0.01
N LYS A 76 14.52 -16.57 0.06
CA LYS A 76 15.37 -16.04 1.15
C LYS A 76 15.20 -14.53 1.41
N CYS A 77 14.81 -13.75 0.40
CA CYS A 77 14.68 -12.29 0.49
C CYS A 77 13.23 -11.80 0.41
N PHE A 78 12.22 -12.67 0.40
CA PHE A 78 10.82 -12.26 0.22
C PHE A 78 9.87 -12.97 1.17
N LYS A 79 9.01 -12.19 1.84
CA LYS A 79 7.92 -12.68 2.70
C LYS A 79 6.57 -12.34 2.09
N LYS A 80 5.62 -13.26 2.24
CA LYS A 80 4.21 -13.01 2.06
C LYS A 80 3.65 -12.51 3.39
N THR A 81 3.05 -11.34 3.40
CA THR A 81 2.50 -10.74 4.61
C THR A 81 1.05 -10.30 4.39
N LYS A 82 0.32 -10.13 5.49
CA LYS A 82 -1.02 -9.57 5.50
C LYS A 82 -1.10 -8.53 6.61
N ILE A 83 -1.73 -7.38 6.31
CA ILE A 83 -1.85 -6.25 7.23
C ILE A 83 -3.32 -6.09 7.62
N THR A 84 -3.54 -5.86 8.92
CA THR A 84 -4.81 -5.46 9.51
C THR A 84 -4.72 -3.99 9.90
N TYR A 85 -5.72 -3.17 9.60
CA TYR A 85 -5.67 -1.72 9.83
C TYR A 85 -7.06 -1.10 10.00
N SER A 86 -7.14 0.07 10.62
CA SER A 86 -8.41 0.76 10.94
C SER A 86 -8.67 1.99 10.09
N THR A 87 -7.95 2.16 8.98
CA THR A 87 -8.16 3.27 8.05
C THR A 87 -9.54 3.18 7.40
N ASN A 88 -10.28 4.28 7.38
CA ASN A 88 -11.61 4.33 6.76
C ASN A 88 -11.55 3.96 5.28
N THR A 89 -12.48 3.12 4.85
CA THR A 89 -12.68 2.71 3.46
C THR A 89 -14.16 2.81 3.09
N CYS A 90 -14.45 2.74 1.79
CA CYS A 90 -15.82 2.75 1.27
C CYS A 90 -15.98 1.66 0.21
N PRO A 91 -17.22 1.28 -0.14
CA PRO A 91 -17.45 0.47 -1.33
C PRO A 91 -16.75 1.08 -2.56
N GLY A 92 -15.92 0.28 -3.23
CA GLY A 92 -15.05 0.75 -4.32
C GLY A 92 -13.60 1.03 -3.93
N SER A 93 -13.22 0.90 -2.65
CA SER A 93 -11.82 0.99 -2.23
C SER A 93 -11.00 -0.29 -2.44
N SER A 94 -11.63 -1.40 -2.84
CA SER A 94 -10.94 -2.67 -3.10
C SER A 94 -9.86 -2.50 -4.18
N GLY A 95 -8.67 -3.05 -3.91
CA GLY A 95 -7.50 -2.92 -4.78
C GLY A 95 -6.67 -1.64 -4.56
N ALA A 96 -7.15 -0.67 -3.77
CA ALA A 96 -6.37 0.54 -3.50
C ALA A 96 -5.12 0.23 -2.66
N PRO A 97 -3.94 0.82 -2.96
CA PRO A 97 -2.72 0.60 -2.20
C PRO A 97 -2.87 1.01 -0.73
N VAL A 98 -2.41 0.14 0.17
CA VAL A 98 -2.36 0.38 1.62
C VAL A 98 -0.93 0.76 1.97
N SER A 99 -0.73 1.99 2.42
CA SER A 99 0.59 2.51 2.78
C SER A 99 0.74 2.53 4.30
N CYS A 100 1.71 1.80 4.82
CA CYS A 100 2.07 1.81 6.23
C CYS A 100 3.48 2.36 6.39
N VAL A 101 3.63 3.39 7.20
CA VAL A 101 4.93 4.02 7.46
C VAL A 101 5.87 2.99 8.12
N GLY A 102 7.11 2.94 7.66
CA GLY A 102 8.10 1.97 8.17
C GLY A 102 7.92 0.53 7.68
N LEU A 103 6.93 0.23 6.83
CA LEU A 103 6.76 -1.08 6.22
C LEU A 103 7.04 -1.06 4.71
N PRO A 104 7.55 -2.17 4.14
CA PRO A 104 7.62 -2.31 2.69
C PRO A 104 6.23 -2.19 2.04
N SER A 105 6.19 -1.67 0.82
CA SER A 105 4.96 -1.53 0.02
C SER A 105 4.51 -2.89 -0.54
N GLY A 106 3.39 -2.91 -1.28
CA GLY A 106 2.89 -4.12 -1.95
C GLY A 106 1.59 -4.69 -1.37
N HIS A 107 0.96 -3.95 -0.46
CA HIS A 107 -0.37 -4.29 0.07
C HIS A 107 -1.46 -3.49 -0.62
N CYS A 108 -2.58 -4.13 -0.91
CA CYS A 108 -3.80 -3.50 -1.41
C CYS A 108 -4.98 -3.82 -0.50
N HIS A 109 -5.95 -2.92 -0.39
CA HIS A 109 -7.17 -3.15 0.37
C HIS A 109 -7.98 -4.29 -0.24
N SER A 110 -8.42 -5.23 0.59
CA SER A 110 -9.27 -6.34 0.17
C SER A 110 -10.69 -6.14 0.67
N VAL A 111 -10.85 -6.15 1.99
CA VAL A 111 -12.15 -6.23 2.65
C VAL A 111 -12.16 -5.44 3.95
N ALA A 112 -13.33 -4.92 4.30
CA ALA A 112 -13.65 -4.33 5.59
C ALA A 112 -14.63 -5.25 6.34
N ILE A 113 -14.29 -5.62 7.57
CA ILE A 113 -15.18 -6.37 8.45
C ILE A 113 -15.89 -5.37 9.37
N LYS A 114 -17.23 -5.30 9.25
CA LYS A 114 -18.01 -4.28 9.97
C LYS A 114 -18.10 -4.51 11.48
N SER A 115 -17.97 -5.76 11.93
CA SER A 115 -18.17 -6.12 13.34
C SER A 115 -17.08 -5.63 14.28
N ASP A 116 -15.85 -5.45 13.78
CA ASP A 116 -14.70 -4.97 14.55
C ASP A 116 -14.16 -3.61 14.04
N GLY A 117 -14.69 -3.11 12.92
CA GLY A 117 -14.24 -1.86 12.31
C GLY A 117 -12.85 -1.97 11.67
N LEU A 118 -12.38 -3.19 11.38
CA LEU A 118 -11.05 -3.43 10.83
C LEU A 118 -11.11 -3.74 9.33
N ASN A 119 -10.02 -3.39 8.68
CA ASN A 119 -9.76 -3.63 7.27
C ASN A 119 -8.56 -4.56 7.11
N TYR A 120 -8.58 -5.31 6.03
CA TYR A 120 -7.55 -6.30 5.73
C TYR A 120 -6.99 -6.08 4.34
N SER A 121 -5.67 -6.20 4.22
CA SER A 121 -5.02 -6.24 2.93
C SER A 121 -5.16 -7.61 2.27
N VAL A 122 -4.95 -7.64 0.95
CA VAL A 122 -4.54 -8.87 0.25
C VAL A 122 -3.16 -9.30 0.73
N ILE A 123 -2.74 -10.51 0.35
CA ILE A 123 -1.37 -10.96 0.62
C ILE A 123 -0.41 -10.09 -0.19
N GLY A 124 0.37 -9.28 0.51
CA GLY A 124 1.46 -8.50 -0.07
C GLY A 124 2.75 -9.33 -0.14
N VAL A 125 3.59 -9.03 -1.11
CA VAL A 125 4.95 -9.57 -1.22
C VAL A 125 5.93 -8.47 -0.84
N GLU A 126 6.61 -8.66 0.28
CA GLU A 126 7.56 -7.70 0.82
C GLU A 126 9.00 -8.21 0.68
N TYR A 127 9.91 -7.30 0.35
CA TYR A 127 11.34 -7.58 0.40
C TYR A 127 11.83 -7.59 1.86
N ILE A 128 12.64 -8.59 2.20
CA ILE A 128 13.37 -8.65 3.47
C ILE A 128 14.66 -7.87 3.24
N LEU A 129 14.76 -6.67 3.82
CA LEU A 129 16.02 -5.94 3.90
C LEU A 129 17.01 -6.66 4.82
#